data_AF-A0A957RAC0-F1
#
_entry.id   AF-A0A957RAC0-F1
#
_cell.length_a   1.000
_cell.length_b   1.000
_cell.length_c   1.000
_cell.angle_alpha   90.00
_cell.angle_beta   90.00
_cell.angle_gamma   90.00
#
_symmetry.space_group_name_H-M   'P 1'
#
loop_
_entity.id
_entity.type
_entity.pdbx_description
1 polymer ?
#
loop_
_entity_poly.entity_id
_entity_poly.type
_entity_poly.pdbx_seq_one_letter_code
_entity_poly.pdbx_strand_id
1 'polypeptide(L)'
;MNSRQRVKMALNHQEPDRIPFDLGGTVLTSIHVNAYRNLRRYLGLPDKDVEIMDVFQQIAVVDEDVRQKLGCDCRNVAPRSSATFKIVVDEDSMPGYRFFHDEWGIGWRMPKDGGFYYDMFHHPFANSTSIDDIKNFPWPDPVDPARFATLKESARHVAEDLGEPVILGGLAAGFVELAAWTRGFAHFYPDLVTNLDWMTYLMDTIIDLKLAYWEVALPLVGDYADVVQEADDLAGQFGLLISPETYRKIIKPRHK
;
A
#
# COMPACT_ATOMS: atom_id res chain seq x y z
N MET A 1 -16.02 25.85 -3.84
CA MET A 1 -15.83 24.43 -4.20
C MET A 1 -15.12 23.76 -3.04
N ASN A 2 -15.66 22.66 -2.51
CA ASN A 2 -14.94 21.87 -1.50
C ASN A 2 -13.91 20.94 -2.16
N SER A 3 -13.04 20.32 -1.36
CA SER A 3 -11.96 19.46 -1.87
C SER A 3 -12.48 18.27 -2.67
N ARG A 4 -13.60 17.67 -2.24
CA ARG A 4 -14.24 16.56 -2.96
C ARG A 4 -14.70 16.97 -4.36
N GLN A 5 -15.41 18.10 -4.48
CA GLN A 5 -15.84 18.64 -5.77
C GLN A 5 -14.65 18.93 -6.69
N ARG A 6 -13.58 19.53 -6.14
CA ARG A 6 -12.35 19.86 -6.85
C ARG A 6 -11.70 18.63 -7.46
N VAL A 7 -11.50 17.59 -6.66
CA VAL A 7 -10.91 16.33 -7.12
C VAL A 7 -11.82 15.63 -8.12
N LYS A 8 -13.14 15.57 -7.89
CA LYS A 8 -14.08 14.97 -8.84
C LYS A 8 -14.09 15.67 -10.18
N MET A 9 -14.03 17.00 -10.22
CA MET A 9 -13.94 17.74 -11.48
C MET A 9 -12.66 17.39 -12.23
N ALA A 10 -11.51 17.39 -11.53
CA ALA A 10 -10.23 17.04 -12.15
C ALA A 10 -10.21 15.60 -12.71
N LEU A 11 -10.74 14.62 -11.96
CA LEU A 11 -10.87 13.22 -12.41
C LEU A 11 -11.81 13.07 -13.61
N ASN A 12 -12.80 13.96 -13.75
CA ASN A 12 -13.70 14.01 -14.90
C ASN A 12 -13.18 14.91 -16.04
N HIS A 13 -11.89 15.30 -16.01
CA HIS A 13 -11.27 16.17 -17.00
C HIS A 13 -11.96 17.54 -17.17
N GLN A 14 -12.49 18.08 -16.09
CA GLN A 14 -13.09 19.43 -16.02
C GLN A 14 -12.17 20.37 -15.22
N GLU A 15 -12.11 21.64 -15.60
CA GLU A 15 -11.28 22.64 -14.92
C GLU A 15 -11.87 23.01 -13.54
N PRO A 16 -11.18 22.69 -12.42
CA PRO A 16 -11.62 23.06 -11.09
C PRO A 16 -11.20 24.51 -10.72
N ASP A 17 -11.53 24.95 -9.51
CA ASP A 17 -11.12 26.27 -8.99
C ASP A 17 -9.59 26.42 -8.77
N ARG A 18 -8.88 25.29 -8.57
CA ARG A 18 -7.41 25.18 -8.56
C ARG A 18 -6.97 23.72 -8.75
N ILE A 19 -5.70 23.51 -9.06
CA ILE A 19 -5.11 22.16 -9.11
C ILE A 19 -5.28 21.47 -7.74
N PRO A 20 -5.89 20.26 -7.69
CA PRO A 20 -5.97 19.48 -6.46
C PRO A 20 -4.56 19.11 -5.96
N PHE A 21 -4.35 19.19 -4.65
CA PHE A 21 -3.07 18.90 -4.01
C PHE A 21 -3.20 17.72 -3.05
N ASP A 22 -2.34 16.71 -3.20
CA ASP A 22 -2.30 15.55 -2.32
C ASP A 22 -1.00 15.52 -1.49
N LEU A 23 -1.17 15.34 -0.18
CA LEU A 23 -0.14 14.92 0.75
C LEU A 23 -0.85 14.15 1.88
N GLY A 24 -0.63 12.83 1.94
CA GLY A 24 -1.29 11.94 2.89
C GLY A 24 -2.62 11.32 2.44
N GLY A 25 -2.95 11.41 1.15
CA GLY A 25 -4.10 10.71 0.54
C GLY A 25 -3.91 9.21 0.42
N THR A 26 -2.67 8.72 0.43
CA THR A 26 -2.32 7.30 0.44
C THR A 26 -1.05 7.08 1.27
N VAL A 27 -0.66 5.81 1.50
CA VAL A 27 0.67 5.50 2.05
C VAL A 27 1.81 5.91 1.10
N LEU A 28 1.56 6.00 -0.21
CA LEU A 28 2.56 6.32 -1.23
C LEU A 28 2.73 7.84 -1.46
N THR A 29 1.71 8.62 -1.12
CA THR A 29 1.68 10.09 -1.29
C THR A 29 1.84 10.84 0.03
N SER A 30 2.27 10.14 1.08
CA SER A 30 2.61 10.75 2.36
C SER A 30 4.13 11.01 2.46
N ILE A 31 4.63 11.21 3.67
CA ILE A 31 5.97 11.75 3.93
C ILE A 31 6.67 10.96 5.03
N HIS A 32 7.94 10.66 4.80
CA HIS A 32 8.80 10.00 5.78
C HIS A 32 8.86 10.80 7.10
N VAL A 33 8.82 10.13 8.23
CA VAL A 33 8.72 10.72 9.59
C VAL A 33 9.76 11.82 9.86
N ASN A 34 11.02 11.61 9.47
CA ASN A 34 12.07 12.61 9.64
C ASN A 34 11.82 13.88 8.81
N ALA A 35 11.40 13.73 7.56
CA ALA A 35 11.05 14.85 6.70
C ALA A 35 9.80 15.56 7.21
N TYR A 36 8.83 14.81 7.75
CA TYR A 36 7.63 15.34 8.34
C TYR A 36 7.89 16.23 9.56
N ARG A 37 8.74 15.76 10.49
CA ARG A 37 9.19 16.58 11.64
C ARG A 37 9.87 17.87 11.19
N ASN A 38 10.69 17.80 10.14
CA ASN A 38 11.33 18.98 9.57
C ASN A 38 10.32 19.95 8.95
N LEU A 39 9.34 19.42 8.22
CA LEU A 39 8.25 20.18 7.62
C LEU A 39 7.42 20.90 8.68
N ARG A 40 7.02 20.23 9.77
CA ARG A 40 6.29 20.87 10.88
C ARG A 40 7.06 22.05 11.46
N ARG A 41 8.37 21.87 11.74
CA ARG A 41 9.25 22.93 12.24
C ARG A 41 9.34 24.10 11.25
N TYR A 42 9.51 23.80 9.96
CA TYR A 42 9.55 24.81 8.91
C TYR A 42 8.25 25.62 8.82
N LEU A 43 7.09 24.97 8.98
CA LEU A 43 5.77 25.61 8.98
C LEU A 43 5.45 26.36 10.28
N GLY A 44 6.33 26.32 11.28
CA GLY A 44 6.11 26.92 12.60
C GLY A 44 4.96 26.26 13.37
N LEU A 45 4.69 24.98 13.12
CA LEU A 45 3.66 24.20 13.82
C LEU A 45 4.23 23.57 15.09
N PRO A 46 3.39 23.30 16.12
CA PRO A 46 3.85 22.67 17.35
C PRO A 46 4.52 21.32 17.10
N ASP A 47 5.55 21.05 17.90
CA ASP A 47 6.15 19.72 17.96
C ASP A 47 5.19 18.74 18.64
N LYS A 48 5.17 17.50 18.15
CA LYS A 48 4.31 16.44 18.68
C LYS A 48 4.78 15.07 18.23
N ASP A 49 4.30 14.05 18.94
CA ASP A 49 4.51 12.66 18.54
C ASP A 49 3.86 12.40 17.17
N VAL A 50 4.65 11.82 16.27
CA VAL A 50 4.23 11.53 14.91
C VAL A 50 3.68 10.12 14.87
N GLU A 51 2.41 9.99 14.48
CA GLU A 51 1.79 8.70 14.20
C GLU A 51 2.38 8.11 12.91
N ILE A 52 2.78 6.85 12.95
CA ILE A 52 3.32 6.11 11.82
C ILE A 52 2.18 5.32 11.18
N MET A 53 1.86 5.64 9.92
CA MET A 53 0.86 4.94 9.14
C MET A 53 1.45 3.67 8.49
N ASP A 54 2.71 3.74 8.06
CA ASP A 54 3.42 2.63 7.43
C ASP A 54 4.77 2.42 8.09
N VAL A 55 4.92 1.27 8.75
CA VAL A 55 6.12 0.94 9.53
C VAL A 55 7.30 0.61 8.62
N PHE A 56 7.07 0.00 7.45
CA PHE A 56 8.15 -0.42 6.55
C PHE A 56 8.93 0.80 6.05
N GLN A 57 8.22 1.80 5.57
CA GLN A 57 8.79 3.00 4.97
C GLN A 57 8.97 4.16 5.96
N GLN A 58 8.57 3.96 7.22
CA GLN A 58 8.58 4.98 8.28
C GLN A 58 7.77 6.24 7.88
N ILE A 59 6.60 6.02 7.28
CA ILE A 59 5.74 7.09 6.75
C ILE A 59 4.76 7.57 7.81
N ALA A 60 4.68 8.90 7.93
CA ALA A 60 3.82 9.56 8.89
C ALA A 60 2.36 9.65 8.42
N VAL A 61 1.44 9.70 9.38
CA VAL A 61 0.13 10.32 9.16
C VAL A 61 0.32 11.82 9.05
N VAL A 62 -0.24 12.43 8.00
CA VAL A 62 -0.21 13.89 7.82
C VAL A 62 -1.33 14.51 8.64
N ASP A 63 -0.95 15.27 9.64
CA ASP A 63 -1.89 15.83 10.59
C ASP A 63 -2.74 16.95 10.01
N GLU A 64 -3.92 17.14 10.61
CA GLU A 64 -4.91 18.10 10.15
C GLU A 64 -4.38 19.54 10.06
N ASP A 65 -3.56 19.97 11.02
CA ASP A 65 -2.96 21.31 11.03
C ASP A 65 -1.98 21.53 9.86
N VAL A 66 -1.21 20.49 9.49
CA VAL A 66 -0.34 20.52 8.30
C VAL A 66 -1.18 20.51 7.04
N ARG A 67 -2.17 19.62 6.96
CA ARG A 67 -3.07 19.52 5.80
C ARG A 67 -3.78 20.83 5.51
N GLN A 68 -4.34 21.48 6.53
CA GLN A 68 -4.98 22.79 6.41
C GLN A 68 -3.98 23.87 5.97
N LYS A 69 -2.77 23.87 6.56
CA LYS A 69 -1.75 24.87 6.23
C LYS A 69 -1.22 24.73 4.80
N LEU A 70 -1.19 23.53 4.24
CA LEU A 70 -0.76 23.25 2.87
C LEU A 70 -1.92 23.20 1.86
N GLY A 71 -3.17 23.20 2.33
CA GLY A 71 -4.35 23.10 1.48
C GLY A 71 -4.49 21.71 0.82
N CYS A 72 -4.18 20.64 1.54
CA CYS A 72 -4.35 19.27 1.06
C CYS A 72 -5.81 18.95 0.77
N ASP A 73 -6.05 18.25 -0.34
CA ASP A 73 -7.38 17.97 -0.85
C ASP A 73 -7.80 16.51 -0.67
N CYS A 74 -6.88 15.56 -0.49
CA CYS A 74 -7.19 14.11 -0.50
C CYS A 74 -7.09 13.46 0.87
N ARG A 75 -7.93 12.46 1.18
CA ARG A 75 -7.84 11.71 2.44
C ARG A 75 -7.87 10.21 2.24
N ASN A 76 -6.92 9.55 2.88
CA ASN A 76 -6.82 8.11 2.94
C ASN A 76 -7.93 7.54 3.83
N VAL A 77 -8.65 6.55 3.31
CA VAL A 77 -9.48 5.63 4.08
C VAL A 77 -9.04 4.21 3.69
N ALA A 78 -8.25 3.58 4.54
CA ALA A 78 -7.64 2.26 4.27
C ALA A 78 -8.22 1.17 5.18
N PRO A 79 -8.16 -0.10 4.76
CA PRO A 79 -8.46 -1.22 5.65
C PRO A 79 -7.48 -1.27 6.82
N ARG A 80 -7.95 -1.82 7.94
CA ARG A 80 -7.07 -2.22 9.04
C ARG A 80 -6.38 -3.54 8.72
N SER A 81 -5.35 -3.89 9.49
CA SER A 81 -4.82 -5.26 9.50
C SER A 81 -5.89 -6.27 9.96
N SER A 82 -5.74 -7.54 9.56
CA SER A 82 -6.55 -8.64 10.09
C SER A 82 -6.48 -8.71 11.62
N ALA A 83 -7.55 -9.19 12.26
CA ALA A 83 -7.61 -9.38 13.72
C ALA A 83 -6.52 -10.34 14.22
N THR A 84 -6.10 -11.27 13.38
CA THR A 84 -5.13 -12.31 13.75
C THR A 84 -3.69 -11.89 13.52
N PHE A 85 -3.44 -10.71 12.97
CA PHE A 85 -2.10 -10.25 12.66
C PHE A 85 -1.74 -8.95 13.37
N LYS A 86 -0.56 -8.95 14.00
CA LYS A 86 0.05 -7.76 14.58
C LYS A 86 1.53 -7.79 14.29
N ILE A 87 2.04 -6.67 13.76
CA ILE A 87 3.49 -6.48 13.63
C ILE A 87 4.09 -6.44 15.03
N VAL A 88 5.03 -7.35 15.29
CA VAL A 88 5.87 -7.36 16.48
C VAL A 88 7.29 -7.14 16.03
N VAL A 89 7.82 -5.95 16.34
CA VAL A 89 9.21 -5.60 16.04
C VAL A 89 10.12 -6.26 17.07
N ASP A 90 11.01 -7.13 16.61
CA ASP A 90 12.08 -7.71 17.38
C ASP A 90 13.34 -6.85 17.24
N GLU A 91 13.88 -6.41 18.36
CA GLU A 91 15.12 -5.63 18.41
C GLU A 91 16.30 -6.44 18.98
N ASP A 92 16.09 -7.65 19.51
CA ASP A 92 17.09 -8.36 20.29
C ASP A 92 17.68 -9.56 19.54
N SER A 93 16.87 -10.27 18.75
CA SER A 93 17.30 -11.53 18.11
C SER A 93 18.20 -11.32 16.89
N MET A 94 18.25 -10.11 16.31
CA MET A 94 19.13 -9.77 15.19
C MET A 94 20.05 -8.59 15.56
N PRO A 95 21.30 -8.85 15.99
CA PRO A 95 22.22 -7.79 16.41
C PRO A 95 22.39 -6.69 15.36
N GLY A 96 22.22 -5.43 15.79
CA GLY A 96 22.33 -4.25 14.94
C GLY A 96 21.09 -3.90 14.13
N TYR A 97 20.04 -4.74 14.15
CA TYR A 97 18.81 -4.53 13.39
C TYR A 97 17.58 -4.54 14.30
N ARG A 98 16.55 -3.86 13.84
CA ARG A 98 15.15 -4.11 14.20
C ARG A 98 14.56 -4.90 13.06
N PHE A 99 13.77 -5.92 13.33
CA PHE A 99 13.16 -6.71 12.26
C PHE A 99 11.80 -7.27 12.67
N PHE A 100 11.00 -7.65 11.67
CA PHE A 100 9.74 -8.34 11.87
C PHE A 100 9.37 -9.12 10.60
N HIS A 101 8.34 -9.97 10.70
CA HIS A 101 7.69 -10.56 9.53
C HIS A 101 6.30 -9.96 9.39
N ASP A 102 5.88 -9.66 8.16
CA ASP A 102 4.53 -9.19 7.86
C ASP A 102 3.53 -10.35 7.71
N GLU A 103 2.26 -10.02 7.43
CA GLU A 103 1.21 -11.03 7.26
C GLU A 103 1.42 -11.92 6.03
N TRP A 104 2.20 -11.45 5.06
CA TRP A 104 2.56 -12.17 3.84
C TRP A 104 3.79 -13.07 4.03
N GLY A 105 4.35 -13.13 5.24
CA GLY A 105 5.55 -13.91 5.56
C GLY A 105 6.86 -13.28 5.08
N ILE A 106 6.83 -12.04 4.60
CA ILE A 106 8.01 -11.30 4.17
C ILE A 106 8.72 -10.79 5.43
N GLY A 107 10.03 -11.02 5.51
CA GLY A 107 10.85 -10.50 6.61
C GLY A 107 11.45 -9.16 6.24
N TRP A 108 11.30 -8.20 7.15
CA TRP A 108 11.70 -6.81 7.02
C TRP A 108 12.70 -6.47 8.11
N ARG A 109 13.82 -5.79 7.80
CA ARG A 109 14.82 -5.35 8.78
C ARG A 109 15.31 -3.93 8.53
N MET A 110 15.56 -3.18 9.59
CA MET A 110 16.11 -1.83 9.54
C MET A 110 17.30 -1.74 10.51
N PRO A 111 18.44 -1.15 10.11
CA PRO A 111 19.54 -0.89 11.04
C PRO A 111 19.07 -0.05 12.24
N LYS A 112 19.51 -0.40 13.45
CA LYS A 112 19.20 0.39 14.67
C LYS A 112 19.80 1.79 14.60
N ASP A 113 20.97 1.90 13.99
CA ASP A 113 21.72 3.14 13.83
C ASP A 113 21.64 3.60 12.37
N GLY A 114 21.06 4.79 12.13
CA GLY A 114 21.03 5.41 10.81
C GLY A 114 20.08 4.77 9.79
N GLY A 115 19.26 3.80 10.19
CA GLY A 115 18.20 3.22 9.34
C GLY A 115 17.07 4.22 9.06
N PHE A 116 16.65 4.31 7.80
CA PHE A 116 15.50 5.13 7.39
C PHE A 116 14.25 4.29 7.10
N TYR A 117 14.42 3.05 6.65
CA TYR A 117 13.32 2.17 6.28
C TYR A 117 13.74 0.72 6.48
N TYR A 118 12.76 -0.18 6.50
CA TYR A 118 13.00 -1.60 6.56
C TYR A 118 13.24 -2.16 5.16
N ASP A 119 14.36 -2.85 4.99
CA ASP A 119 14.68 -3.63 3.80
C ASP A 119 14.15 -5.06 3.94
N MET A 120 13.68 -5.63 2.84
CA MET A 120 13.36 -7.06 2.78
C MET A 120 14.63 -7.89 2.95
N PHE A 121 14.58 -8.89 3.84
CA PHE A 121 15.67 -9.85 4.04
C PHE A 121 15.22 -11.31 3.93
N HIS A 122 13.91 -11.57 3.97
CA HIS A 122 13.33 -12.90 3.85
C HIS A 122 12.13 -12.87 2.91
N HIS A 123 12.08 -13.85 2.00
CA HIS A 123 11.00 -14.03 1.04
C HIS A 123 10.43 -15.45 1.19
N PRO A 124 9.13 -15.61 1.50
CA PRO A 124 8.53 -16.90 1.85
C PRO A 124 8.68 -17.98 0.77
N PHE A 125 8.73 -17.58 -0.50
CA PHE A 125 8.87 -18.49 -1.63
C PHE A 125 10.27 -18.49 -2.25
N ALA A 126 11.31 -17.93 -1.61
CA ALA A 126 12.66 -17.89 -2.18
C ALA A 126 13.17 -19.28 -2.63
N ASN A 127 12.87 -20.32 -1.85
CA ASN A 127 13.30 -21.69 -2.13
C ASN A 127 12.16 -22.59 -2.62
N SER A 128 10.96 -22.04 -2.88
CA SER A 128 9.83 -22.81 -3.38
C SER A 128 10.13 -23.32 -4.79
N THR A 129 9.73 -24.57 -5.05
CA THR A 129 9.86 -25.21 -6.37
C THR A 129 8.55 -25.84 -6.85
N SER A 130 7.51 -25.85 -6.01
CA SER A 130 6.23 -26.46 -6.31
C SER A 130 5.09 -25.44 -6.20
N ILE A 131 4.08 -25.58 -7.06
CA ILE A 131 2.80 -24.87 -6.92
C ILE A 131 2.09 -25.28 -5.62
N ASP A 132 2.32 -26.49 -5.12
CA ASP A 132 1.71 -26.94 -3.87
C ASP A 132 2.21 -26.15 -2.66
N ASP A 133 3.40 -25.54 -2.73
CA ASP A 133 3.87 -24.62 -1.68
C ASP A 133 2.97 -23.37 -1.60
N ILE A 134 2.52 -22.85 -2.75
CA ILE A 134 1.62 -21.70 -2.85
C ILE A 134 0.22 -22.07 -2.31
N LYS A 135 -0.28 -23.25 -2.67
CA LYS A 135 -1.61 -23.75 -2.23
C LYS A 135 -1.70 -23.93 -0.72
N ASN A 136 -0.62 -24.44 -0.12
CA ASN A 136 -0.58 -24.74 1.30
C ASN A 136 -0.04 -23.57 2.13
N PHE A 137 0.31 -22.45 1.49
CA PHE A 137 0.76 -21.26 2.19
C PHE A 137 -0.38 -20.66 3.01
N PRO A 138 -0.14 -20.28 4.28
CA PRO A 138 -1.17 -19.69 5.14
C PRO A 138 -1.40 -18.22 4.76
N TRP A 139 -2.06 -17.98 3.62
CA TRP A 139 -2.39 -16.64 3.16
C TRP A 139 -3.23 -15.86 4.18
N PRO A 140 -3.03 -14.54 4.31
CA PRO A 140 -3.91 -13.69 5.12
C PRO A 140 -5.36 -13.82 4.67
N ASP A 141 -6.30 -13.84 5.61
CA ASP A 141 -7.72 -13.78 5.29
C ASP A 141 -8.06 -12.39 4.72
N PRO A 142 -8.43 -12.28 3.42
CA PRO A 142 -8.71 -10.99 2.79
C PRO A 142 -10.06 -10.41 3.23
N VAL A 143 -10.97 -11.24 3.78
CA VAL A 143 -12.33 -10.85 4.15
C VAL A 143 -12.57 -10.86 5.66
N ASP A 144 -11.50 -10.91 6.46
CA ASP A 144 -11.58 -10.76 7.92
C ASP A 144 -12.35 -9.48 8.29
N PRO A 145 -13.47 -9.58 9.04
CA PRO A 145 -14.28 -8.42 9.43
C PRO A 145 -13.51 -7.29 10.09
N ALA A 146 -12.40 -7.57 10.78
CA ALA A 146 -11.59 -6.55 11.42
C ALA A 146 -10.93 -5.58 10.43
N ARG A 147 -10.65 -6.01 9.20
CA ARG A 147 -10.12 -5.14 8.14
C ARG A 147 -11.07 -4.01 7.78
N PHE A 148 -12.38 -4.29 7.85
CA PHE A 148 -13.45 -3.37 7.49
C PHE A 148 -14.02 -2.63 8.70
N ALA A 149 -13.51 -2.91 9.91
CA ALA A 149 -13.97 -2.25 11.12
C ALA A 149 -13.81 -0.73 10.97
N THR A 150 -14.90 0.02 11.13
CA THR A 150 -15.00 1.48 10.97
C THR A 150 -14.81 2.03 9.55
N LEU A 151 -14.63 1.16 8.52
CA LEU A 151 -14.31 1.60 7.18
C LEU A 151 -15.43 2.46 6.57
N LYS A 152 -16.68 2.00 6.72
CA LYS A 152 -17.88 2.73 6.25
C LYS A 152 -18.08 4.04 6.99
N GLU A 153 -17.96 4.03 8.31
CA GLU A 153 -18.13 5.23 9.13
C GLU A 153 -17.07 6.28 8.80
N SER A 154 -15.83 5.85 8.60
CA SER A 154 -14.71 6.71 8.22
C SER A 154 -14.92 7.30 6.83
N ALA A 155 -15.30 6.48 5.85
CA ALA A 155 -15.58 6.94 4.50
C ALA A 155 -16.72 7.97 4.48
N ARG A 156 -17.82 7.70 5.19
CA ARG A 156 -18.95 8.63 5.34
C ARG A 156 -18.49 9.96 5.97
N HIS A 157 -17.74 9.91 7.07
CA HIS A 157 -17.26 11.10 7.75
C HIS A 157 -16.42 11.99 6.83
N VAL A 158 -15.48 11.41 6.08
CA VAL A 158 -14.64 12.13 5.11
C VAL A 158 -15.50 12.73 3.98
N ALA A 159 -16.39 11.92 3.41
CA ALA A 159 -17.22 12.29 2.26
C ALA A 159 -18.27 13.36 2.56
N GLU A 160 -18.95 13.25 3.70
CA GLU A 160 -20.13 14.05 4.06
C GLU A 160 -19.80 15.17 5.04
N ASP A 161 -19.07 14.85 6.11
CA ASP A 161 -18.84 15.81 7.20
C ASP A 161 -17.67 16.75 6.87
N LEU A 162 -16.59 16.20 6.28
CA LEU A 162 -15.42 17.00 5.87
C LEU A 162 -15.54 17.57 4.45
N GLY A 163 -16.36 16.96 3.59
CA GLY A 163 -16.46 17.35 2.18
C GLY A 163 -15.16 17.14 1.41
N GLU A 164 -14.39 16.13 1.80
CA GLU A 164 -13.14 15.70 1.19
C GLU A 164 -13.34 14.40 0.38
N PRO A 165 -12.56 14.15 -0.68
CA PRO A 165 -12.63 12.92 -1.45
C PRO A 165 -12.05 11.75 -0.66
N VAL A 166 -12.74 10.63 -0.75
CA VAL A 166 -12.33 9.37 -0.13
C VAL A 166 -11.41 8.62 -1.11
N ILE A 167 -10.14 8.49 -0.73
CA ILE A 167 -9.19 7.62 -1.41
C ILE A 167 -9.15 6.29 -0.66
N LEU A 168 -9.77 5.27 -1.25
CA LEU A 168 -9.90 3.95 -0.64
C LEU A 168 -8.64 3.12 -0.88
N GLY A 169 -7.95 2.75 0.20
CA GLY A 169 -6.77 1.89 0.16
C GLY A 169 -7.11 0.43 -0.14
N GLY A 170 -6.20 -0.27 -0.82
CA GLY A 170 -6.32 -1.70 -1.11
C GLY A 170 -5.81 -2.61 0.01
N LEU A 171 -5.94 -3.91 -0.20
CA LEU A 171 -5.51 -4.96 0.75
C LEU A 171 -4.00 -4.96 1.01
N ALA A 172 -3.22 -4.73 -0.04
CA ALA A 172 -1.76 -4.75 -0.06
C ALA A 172 -1.25 -4.04 -1.32
N ALA A 173 0.07 -4.09 -1.54
CA ALA A 173 0.72 -3.65 -2.77
C ALA A 173 0.15 -4.33 -4.03
N GLY A 174 0.63 -3.89 -5.20
CA GLY A 174 0.30 -4.49 -6.48
C GLY A 174 0.59 -5.99 -6.54
N PHE A 175 -0.09 -6.71 -7.43
CA PHE A 175 0.10 -8.17 -7.47
C PHE A 175 1.45 -8.54 -8.08
N VAL A 176 2.01 -7.70 -8.96
CA VAL A 176 3.36 -7.90 -9.51
C VAL A 176 4.39 -7.63 -8.43
N GLU A 177 4.22 -6.54 -7.67
CA GLU A 177 5.04 -6.21 -6.51
C GLU A 177 5.03 -7.33 -5.47
N LEU A 178 3.84 -7.73 -5.02
CA LEU A 178 3.71 -8.74 -3.97
C LEU A 178 4.21 -10.11 -4.44
N ALA A 179 4.04 -10.46 -5.72
CA ALA A 179 4.67 -11.65 -6.30
C ALA A 179 6.21 -11.54 -6.27
N ALA A 180 6.77 -10.40 -6.62
CA ALA A 180 8.22 -10.17 -6.57
C ALA A 180 8.76 -10.20 -5.14
N TRP A 181 8.04 -9.65 -4.17
CA TRP A 181 8.43 -9.62 -2.76
C TRP A 181 8.30 -11.00 -2.11
N THR A 182 7.27 -11.77 -2.44
CA THR A 182 7.09 -13.10 -1.85
C THR A 182 8.03 -14.15 -2.47
N ARG A 183 8.30 -14.05 -3.78
CA ARG A 183 9.28 -14.90 -4.48
C ARG A 183 10.74 -14.49 -4.24
N GLY A 184 10.99 -13.20 -4.06
CA GLY A 184 12.32 -12.62 -4.03
C GLY A 184 12.83 -12.28 -5.44
N PHE A 185 13.40 -11.07 -5.58
CA PHE A 185 13.77 -10.50 -6.87
C PHE A 185 14.77 -11.36 -7.68
N ALA A 186 15.68 -12.07 -7.01
CA ALA A 186 16.66 -12.93 -7.68
C ALA A 186 16.02 -14.06 -8.48
N HIS A 187 14.85 -14.56 -8.05
CA HIS A 187 14.12 -15.62 -8.73
C HIS A 187 12.94 -15.10 -9.55
N PHE A 188 12.28 -14.04 -9.08
CA PHE A 188 11.11 -13.45 -9.75
C PHE A 188 11.37 -13.15 -11.23
N TYR A 189 12.41 -12.37 -11.56
CA TYR A 189 12.64 -11.96 -12.95
C TYR A 189 13.01 -13.12 -13.89
N PRO A 190 13.93 -14.05 -13.53
CA PRO A 190 14.16 -15.25 -14.33
C PRO A 190 12.90 -16.11 -14.51
N ASP A 191 12.10 -16.29 -13.46
CA ASP A 191 10.92 -17.14 -13.48
C ASP A 191 9.81 -16.63 -14.42
N LEU A 192 9.75 -15.32 -14.68
CA LEU A 192 8.90 -14.73 -15.73
C LEU A 192 9.24 -15.21 -17.15
N VAL A 193 10.33 -15.96 -17.33
CA VAL A 193 10.74 -16.60 -18.59
C VAL A 193 10.78 -18.12 -18.44
N THR A 194 11.36 -18.62 -17.35
CA THR A 194 11.67 -20.05 -17.19
C THR A 194 10.62 -20.85 -16.43
N ASN A 195 9.73 -20.20 -15.68
CA ASN A 195 8.78 -20.88 -14.79
C ASN A 195 7.40 -20.21 -14.80
N LEU A 196 6.87 -20.05 -16.02
CA LEU A 196 5.64 -19.29 -16.25
C LEU A 196 4.45 -19.84 -15.49
N ASP A 197 4.22 -21.15 -15.49
CA ASP A 197 3.06 -21.75 -14.83
C ASP A 197 3.03 -21.45 -13.34
N TRP A 198 4.18 -21.57 -12.66
CA TRP A 198 4.32 -21.24 -11.24
C TRP A 198 4.10 -19.74 -11.00
N MET A 199 4.72 -18.87 -11.81
CA MET A 199 4.55 -17.42 -11.70
C MET A 199 3.10 -16.98 -11.91
N THR A 200 2.43 -17.54 -12.92
CA THR A 200 1.02 -17.26 -13.19
C THR A 200 0.13 -17.71 -12.05
N TYR A 201 0.40 -18.89 -11.48
CA TYR A 201 -0.37 -19.40 -10.34
C TYR A 201 -0.20 -18.51 -9.10
N LEU A 202 1.03 -18.05 -8.80
CA LEU A 202 1.27 -17.11 -7.70
C LEU A 202 0.52 -15.80 -7.90
N MET A 203 0.66 -15.20 -9.09
CA MET A 203 -0.01 -13.93 -9.41
C MET A 203 -1.54 -14.08 -9.35
N ASP A 204 -2.10 -15.16 -9.89
CA ASP A 204 -3.55 -15.41 -9.86
C ASP A 204 -4.04 -15.60 -8.42
N THR A 205 -3.28 -16.30 -7.57
CA THR A 205 -3.60 -16.47 -6.15
C THR A 205 -3.66 -15.11 -5.43
N ILE A 206 -2.68 -14.23 -5.68
CA ILE A 206 -2.66 -12.88 -5.09
C ILE A 206 -3.84 -12.03 -5.58
N ILE A 207 -4.19 -12.14 -6.87
CA ILE A 207 -5.33 -11.45 -7.47
C ILE A 207 -6.63 -11.93 -6.82
N ASP A 208 -6.82 -13.23 -6.65
CA ASP A 208 -8.02 -13.80 -6.02
C ASP A 208 -8.20 -13.25 -4.59
N LEU A 209 -7.12 -13.13 -3.81
CA LEU A 209 -7.16 -12.51 -2.48
C LEU A 209 -7.58 -11.04 -2.53
N LYS A 210 -7.01 -10.27 -3.47
CA LYS A 210 -7.34 -8.84 -3.64
C LYS A 210 -8.78 -8.65 -4.11
N LEU A 211 -9.27 -9.49 -5.04
CA LEU A 211 -10.65 -9.45 -5.50
C LEU A 211 -11.63 -9.78 -4.38
N ALA A 212 -11.35 -10.82 -3.58
CA ALA A 212 -12.18 -11.16 -2.41
C ALA A 212 -12.29 -9.97 -1.42
N TYR A 213 -11.19 -9.25 -1.18
CA TYR A 213 -11.23 -8.01 -0.39
C TYR A 213 -12.15 -6.94 -1.02
N TRP A 214 -12.01 -6.70 -2.32
CA TRP A 214 -12.81 -5.68 -3.03
C TRP A 214 -14.31 -6.02 -3.11
N GLU A 215 -14.65 -7.31 -3.21
CA GLU A 215 -16.04 -7.79 -3.17
C GLU A 215 -16.76 -7.41 -1.86
N VAL A 216 -16.01 -7.22 -0.77
CA VAL A 216 -16.54 -6.75 0.51
C VAL A 216 -16.41 -5.23 0.66
N ALA A 217 -15.25 -4.65 0.33
CA ALA A 217 -14.99 -3.22 0.55
C ALA A 217 -15.91 -2.33 -0.30
N LEU A 218 -16.04 -2.61 -1.60
CA LEU A 218 -16.74 -1.71 -2.53
C LEU A 218 -18.24 -1.57 -2.20
N PRO A 219 -19.00 -2.64 -1.89
CA PRO A 219 -20.40 -2.48 -1.44
C PRO A 219 -20.55 -1.73 -0.11
N LEU A 220 -19.54 -1.78 0.77
CA LEU A 220 -19.59 -1.09 2.06
C LEU A 220 -19.43 0.43 1.93
N VAL A 221 -18.56 0.88 1.01
CA VAL A 221 -18.16 2.29 0.90
C VAL A 221 -18.47 2.94 -0.44
N GLY A 222 -19.09 2.23 -1.38
CA GLY A 222 -19.28 2.67 -2.77
C GLY A 222 -20.01 4.01 -2.93
N ASP A 223 -20.90 4.37 -2.00
CA ASP A 223 -21.58 5.67 -2.00
C ASP A 223 -20.65 6.85 -1.64
N TYR A 224 -19.50 6.55 -1.01
CA TYR A 224 -18.56 7.53 -0.46
C TYR A 224 -17.22 7.54 -1.19
N ALA A 225 -16.74 6.38 -1.64
CA ALA A 225 -15.46 6.26 -2.33
C ALA A 225 -15.43 7.06 -3.63
N ASP A 226 -14.43 7.93 -3.79
CA ASP A 226 -14.23 8.70 -5.02
C ASP A 226 -13.07 8.12 -5.87
N VAL A 227 -12.08 7.51 -5.23
CA VAL A 227 -10.96 6.81 -5.87
C VAL A 227 -10.72 5.49 -5.15
N VAL A 228 -10.48 4.43 -5.92
CA VAL A 228 -10.02 3.13 -5.42
C VAL A 228 -8.55 2.98 -5.84
N GLN A 229 -7.68 2.73 -4.88
CA GLN A 229 -6.25 2.61 -5.12
C GLN A 229 -5.88 1.17 -5.46
N GLU A 230 -5.41 0.97 -6.69
CA GLU A 230 -4.62 -0.19 -7.09
C GLU A 230 -3.41 0.30 -7.90
N ALA A 231 -2.22 -0.12 -7.50
CA ALA A 231 -0.95 0.30 -8.08
C ALA A 231 -0.06 -0.93 -8.28
N ASP A 232 0.90 -0.84 -9.21
CA ASP A 232 1.90 -1.88 -9.44
C ASP A 232 3.18 -1.24 -9.99
N ASP A 233 4.35 -1.73 -9.55
CA ASP A 233 5.66 -1.27 -9.99
C ASP A 233 6.17 -2.07 -11.20
N LEU A 234 6.05 -1.48 -12.39
CA LEU A 234 6.43 -2.11 -13.66
C LEU A 234 7.72 -1.53 -14.27
N ALA A 235 8.25 -0.46 -13.70
CA ALA A 235 9.38 0.29 -14.23
C ALA A 235 10.33 0.73 -13.11
N GLY A 236 11.62 0.78 -13.42
CA GLY A 236 12.65 1.38 -12.59
C GLY A 236 13.14 2.70 -13.16
N GLN A 237 14.20 3.24 -12.56
CA GLN A 237 14.76 4.56 -12.89
C GLN A 237 15.04 4.80 -14.38
N PHE A 238 15.48 3.77 -15.11
CA PHE A 238 15.97 3.89 -16.49
C PHE A 238 15.15 3.12 -17.52
N GLY A 239 14.02 2.52 -17.12
CA GLY A 239 13.18 1.76 -18.05
C GLY A 239 12.31 0.73 -17.37
N LEU A 240 11.64 -0.08 -18.19
CA LEU A 240 10.75 -1.14 -17.73
C LEU A 240 11.55 -2.25 -17.04
N LEU A 241 11.03 -2.77 -15.93
CA LEU A 241 11.59 -3.94 -15.24
C LEU A 241 11.26 -5.24 -15.98
N ILE A 242 10.21 -5.21 -16.79
CA ILE A 242 9.66 -6.36 -17.51
C ILE A 242 9.50 -5.98 -18.98
N SER A 243 9.90 -6.87 -19.88
CA SER A 243 9.79 -6.59 -21.32
C SER A 243 8.33 -6.31 -21.72
N PRO A 244 8.05 -5.41 -22.68
CA PRO A 244 6.70 -5.17 -23.16
C PRO A 244 6.00 -6.42 -23.69
N GLU A 245 6.75 -7.40 -24.21
CA GLU A 245 6.22 -8.68 -24.67
C GLU A 245 5.74 -9.52 -23.49
N THR A 246 6.60 -9.75 -22.50
CA THR A 246 6.25 -10.48 -21.27
C THR A 246 5.08 -9.81 -20.56
N TYR A 247 5.11 -8.48 -20.40
CA TYR A 247 4.00 -7.74 -19.81
C TYR A 247 2.68 -8.01 -20.54
N ARG A 248 2.64 -7.89 -21.87
CA ARG A 248 1.41 -8.13 -22.65
C ARG A 248 0.93 -9.57 -22.56
N LYS A 249 1.85 -10.54 -22.45
CA LYS A 249 1.56 -11.96 -22.40
C LYS A 249 0.98 -12.39 -21.06
N ILE A 250 1.56 -11.95 -19.94
CA ILE A 250 1.21 -12.49 -18.62
C ILE A 250 0.70 -11.45 -17.62
N ILE A 251 1.10 -10.19 -17.68
CA ILE A 251 0.69 -9.18 -16.67
C ILE A 251 -0.57 -8.42 -17.13
N LYS A 252 -0.59 -7.93 -18.36
CA LYS A 252 -1.71 -7.16 -18.91
C LYS A 252 -3.05 -7.89 -18.85
N PRO A 253 -3.15 -9.21 -19.11
CA PRO A 253 -4.42 -9.92 -18.97
C PRO A 253 -4.95 -9.92 -17.53
N ARG A 254 -4.06 -9.88 -16.54
CA ARG A 254 -4.37 -9.87 -15.10
C ARG A 254 -4.77 -8.49 -14.57
N HIS A 255 -4.28 -7.43 -15.19
CA HIS A 255 -4.72 -6.06 -14.92
C HIS A 255 -6.14 -5.73 -15.43
N LYS A 256 -6.69 -6.55 -16.33
CA LYS A 256 -8.01 -6.33 -16.93
C LYS A 256 -9.10 -6.95 -16.08
#